data_AF-A0A829DB56-F1
#
_entry.id   AF-A0A829DB56-F1
#
_cell.length_a   1.000
_cell.length_b   1.000
_cell.length_c   1.000
_cell.angle_alpha   90.00
_cell.angle_beta   90.00
_cell.angle_gamma   90.00
#
_symmetry.space_group_name_H-M   'P 1'
#
loop_
_entity.id
_entity.type
_entity.pdbx_description
1 polymer ?
#
loop_
_entity_poly.entity_id
_entity_poly.type
_entity_poly.pdbx_seq_one_letter_code
_entity_poly.pdbx_strand_id
1 'polypeptide(L)'
;MLIMVLGAVFMLAISIFIHELGHLLCGMLVGVKARIFSIGYGRGIWKKKVGETTYQITAIPVGGYVLFKGDDYGGDVKGEPGELLSTPPLKRMIPVLGGPLFNLFLGFGILLILNFLGHNPPGNRVFIDPADQEFSAAYQSGLRTGDRILSIDGNKTEKFEDIVTNVGLSSGNSLKILGEREGKPMEWNVTPRIIYNPKRSSGIPTIGVEPFGERRVVATFSYPEQFQHWLSSRLDKSHEAENYYQERLKKAVEGRDIPAEVLLEKEKEEKENLLRSRALSYLNDGDVIQTVNGKTISTVGELQKILGEYQNRKVNIVVDRKTYPLVNPWSTEMVSVEVPVLGANILEFKNIRDRKYPELNLESYQFASYDPELGQKLLNLAVDGQTFPSFEELLAYVKTKNGNIVTIDMGNLKLEAEPKVRPIGLLGFRPNMKFNPEPMQRDLGFLESFAVAGKDVYENVETTLKGIGMLFSGILSVKDSLSGPVGIVSYAGISLEIGWETYLEFVARISIALMIMNLLPIPMADGGHIVLYAYEAITGRPLPGKVIESIFRIGFLFLLGLGLYVTFNDVMRIF
;
A
#
# COMPACT_ATOMS: atom_id res chain seq x y z
N MET A 1 4.67 8.13 11.46
CA MET A 1 4.91 9.16 10.41
C MET A 1 6.38 9.55 10.23
N LEU A 2 7.08 10.05 11.26
CA LEU A 2 8.47 10.53 11.12
C LEU A 2 9.42 9.45 10.57
N ILE A 3 9.35 8.22 11.09
CA ILE A 3 10.16 7.08 10.63
C ILE A 3 9.90 6.76 9.15
N MET A 4 8.64 6.85 8.70
CA MET A 4 8.27 6.60 7.30
C MET A 4 8.90 7.65 6.37
N VAL A 5 8.80 8.93 6.73
CA VAL A 5 9.40 10.03 5.95
C VAL A 5 10.92 9.93 5.95
N LEU A 6 11.54 9.72 7.12
CA LEU A 6 12.99 9.54 7.22
C LEU A 6 13.48 8.34 6.43
N GLY A 7 12.73 7.23 6.47
CA GLY A 7 13.00 6.04 5.69
C GLY A 7 12.90 6.29 4.18
N ALA A 8 11.86 6.98 3.72
CA ALA A 8 11.74 7.34 2.32
C ALA A 8 12.88 8.26 1.85
N VAL A 9 13.21 9.27 2.66
CA VAL A 9 14.33 10.20 2.39
C VAL A 9 15.65 9.45 2.37
N PHE A 10 15.88 8.53 3.30
CA PHE A 10 17.10 7.72 3.34
C PHE A 10 17.25 6.84 2.10
N MET A 11 16.19 6.13 1.70
CA MET A 11 16.17 5.31 0.48
C MET A 11 16.49 6.14 -0.78
N LEU A 12 15.87 7.32 -0.92
CA LEU A 12 16.13 8.19 -2.06
C LEU A 12 17.56 8.75 -2.00
N ALA A 13 18.01 9.19 -0.82
CA ALA A 13 19.35 9.75 -0.63
C ALA A 13 20.45 8.73 -0.95
N ILE A 14 20.31 7.48 -0.51
CA ILE A 14 21.30 6.44 -0.82
C ILE A 14 21.32 6.09 -2.31
N SER A 15 20.14 5.98 -2.94
CA SER A 15 20.04 5.67 -4.37
C SER A 15 20.63 6.79 -5.22
N ILE A 16 20.32 8.05 -4.91
CA ILE A 16 20.87 9.22 -5.59
C ILE A 16 22.38 9.32 -5.35
N PHE A 17 22.85 9.14 -4.11
CA PHE A 17 24.28 9.19 -3.81
C PHE A 17 25.08 8.18 -4.62
N ILE A 18 24.60 6.92 -4.68
CA ILE A 18 25.26 5.87 -5.45
C ILE A 18 25.22 6.15 -6.95
N HIS A 19 24.12 6.70 -7.45
CA HIS A 19 24.00 7.17 -8.83
C HIS A 19 25.05 8.25 -9.17
N GLU A 20 25.11 9.32 -8.39
CA GLU A 20 26.10 10.39 -8.59
C GLU A 20 27.53 9.89 -8.45
N LEU A 21 27.77 8.95 -7.52
CA LEU A 21 29.07 8.32 -7.35
C LEU A 21 29.48 7.55 -8.62
N GLY A 22 28.52 6.90 -9.28
CA GLY A 22 28.75 6.22 -10.56
C GLY A 22 29.23 7.19 -11.65
N HIS A 23 28.58 8.35 -11.79
CA HIS A 23 29.06 9.38 -12.71
C HIS A 23 30.49 9.80 -12.39
N LEU A 24 30.77 10.13 -11.12
CA LEU A 24 32.08 10.60 -10.68
C LEU A 24 33.18 9.58 -11.00
N LEU A 25 32.99 8.32 -10.58
CA LEU A 25 33.98 7.27 -10.75
C LEU A 25 34.21 6.94 -12.22
N CYS A 26 33.14 6.80 -13.01
CA CYS A 26 33.26 6.55 -14.45
C CYS A 26 33.89 7.73 -15.20
N GLY A 27 33.62 8.98 -14.78
CA GLY A 27 34.28 10.17 -15.31
C GLY A 27 35.78 10.19 -15.03
N MET A 28 36.18 9.87 -13.79
CA MET A 28 37.59 9.75 -13.42
C MET A 28 38.29 8.63 -14.20
N LEU A 29 37.62 7.49 -14.42
CA LEU A 29 38.17 6.37 -15.20
C LEU A 29 38.51 6.76 -16.65
N VAL A 30 37.76 7.67 -17.26
CA VAL A 30 38.05 8.18 -18.62
C VAL A 30 38.95 9.42 -18.65
N GLY A 31 39.44 9.86 -17.48
CA GLY A 31 40.33 11.02 -17.34
C GLY A 31 39.62 12.38 -17.30
N VAL A 32 38.30 12.41 -17.16
CA VAL A 32 37.53 13.66 -17.00
C VAL A 32 37.57 14.09 -15.54
N LYS A 33 37.82 15.37 -15.30
CA LYS A 33 37.91 15.92 -13.93
C LYS A 33 36.58 16.47 -13.46
N ALA A 34 36.19 16.18 -12.22
CA ALA A 34 35.00 16.74 -11.60
C ALA A 34 35.34 17.97 -10.73
N ARG A 35 34.57 19.05 -10.90
CA ARG A 35 34.68 20.28 -10.09
C ARG A 35 33.90 20.15 -8.79
N ILE A 36 32.68 19.61 -8.85
CA ILE A 36 31.75 19.52 -7.72
C ILE A 36 31.11 18.14 -7.71
N PHE A 37 31.04 17.54 -6.53
CA PHE A 37 30.19 16.41 -6.21
C PHE A 37 29.22 16.86 -5.12
N SER A 38 27.92 16.85 -5.40
CA SER A 38 26.90 17.38 -4.50
C SER A 38 25.84 16.34 -4.17
N ILE A 39 25.56 16.19 -2.87
CA ILE A 39 24.36 15.52 -2.38
C ILE A 39 23.35 16.62 -2.07
N GLY A 40 22.24 16.64 -2.82
CA GLY A 40 21.24 17.68 -2.79
C GLY A 40 21.56 18.89 -3.69
N TYR A 41 20.57 19.79 -3.82
CA TYR A 41 20.68 21.05 -4.59
C TYR A 41 20.86 22.29 -3.70
N GLY A 42 21.45 23.34 -4.28
CA GLY A 42 21.57 24.66 -3.67
C GLY A 42 22.91 24.93 -2.98
N ARG A 43 22.92 25.89 -2.04
CA ARG A 43 24.13 26.25 -1.29
C ARG A 43 24.51 25.12 -0.33
N GLY A 44 25.72 24.58 -0.48
CA GLY A 44 26.27 23.58 0.43
C GLY A 44 26.37 24.09 1.86
N ILE A 45 25.74 23.38 2.80
CA ILE A 45 25.87 23.58 4.25
C ILE A 45 27.27 23.14 4.68
N TRP A 46 27.73 22.03 4.13
CA TRP A 46 29.06 21.49 4.36
C TRP A 46 29.80 21.34 3.03
N LYS A 47 31.08 21.69 3.02
CA LYS A 47 31.95 21.59 1.84
C LYS A 47 33.33 21.10 2.26
N LYS A 48 33.89 20.18 1.49
CA LYS A 48 35.27 19.72 1.62
C LYS A 48 35.90 19.56 0.25
N LYS A 49 37.02 20.24 0.02
CA LYS A 49 37.78 20.09 -1.21
C LYS A 49 38.79 18.95 -1.05
N VAL A 50 38.74 17.97 -1.95
CA VAL A 50 39.70 16.85 -2.01
C VAL A 50 40.23 16.81 -3.43
N GLY A 51 41.52 17.11 -3.61
CA GLY A 51 42.11 17.33 -4.93
C GLY A 51 41.47 18.53 -5.64
N GLU A 52 41.00 18.32 -6.88
CA GLU A 52 40.30 19.34 -7.67
C GLU A 52 38.78 19.35 -7.44
N THR A 53 38.24 18.33 -6.78
CA THR A 53 36.79 18.14 -6.59
C THR A 53 36.34 18.69 -5.24
N THR A 54 35.27 19.49 -5.26
CA THR A 54 34.59 19.97 -4.06
C THR A 54 33.41 19.06 -3.74
N TYR A 55 33.51 18.34 -2.64
CA TYR A 55 32.42 17.52 -2.09
C TYR A 55 31.54 18.41 -1.22
N GLN A 56 30.24 18.42 -1.45
CA GLN A 56 29.31 19.23 -0.67
C GLN A 56 28.01 18.50 -0.33
N ILE A 57 27.43 18.88 0.81
CA ILE A 57 26.09 18.46 1.24
C ILE A 57 25.26 19.74 1.36
N THR A 58 24.08 19.77 0.75
CA THR A 58 23.21 20.94 0.73
C THR A 58 22.01 20.79 1.67
N ALA A 59 21.27 21.88 1.87
CA ALA A 59 20.07 21.91 2.72
C ALA A 59 18.87 21.17 2.11
N ILE A 60 18.83 21.03 0.79
CA ILE A 60 17.73 20.42 0.06
C ILE A 60 18.19 19.02 -0.34
N PRO A 61 17.80 17.95 0.40
CA PRO A 61 18.25 16.58 0.15
C PRO A 61 17.56 15.93 -1.05
N VAL A 62 16.95 16.73 -1.92
CA VAL A 62 16.27 16.27 -3.13
C VAL A 62 17.30 16.30 -4.26
N GLY A 63 17.65 15.15 -4.81
CA GLY A 63 18.59 15.04 -5.92
C GLY A 63 20.07 15.15 -5.54
N GLY A 64 20.91 15.23 -6.56
CA GLY A 64 22.35 15.31 -6.50
C GLY A 64 22.87 15.78 -7.86
N TYR A 65 24.15 16.09 -7.94
CA TYR A 65 24.80 16.30 -9.23
C TYR A 65 26.32 16.18 -9.14
N VAL A 66 26.92 15.72 -10.24
CA VAL A 66 28.35 15.83 -10.51
C VAL A 66 28.58 16.86 -11.59
N LEU A 67 29.27 17.95 -11.27
CA LEU A 67 29.65 18.96 -12.25
C LEU A 67 31.05 18.67 -12.77
N PHE A 68 31.17 18.24 -14.02
CA PHE A 68 32.45 18.03 -14.66
C PHE A 68 33.10 19.34 -15.14
N LYS A 69 34.42 19.31 -15.30
CA LYS A 69 35.16 20.42 -15.90
C LYS A 69 34.73 20.56 -17.35
N GLY A 70 34.32 21.76 -17.77
CA GLY A 70 33.93 22.03 -19.15
C GLY A 70 32.59 21.41 -19.56
N ASP A 71 31.65 21.23 -18.61
CA ASP A 71 30.29 20.73 -18.82
C ASP A 71 29.25 21.86 -19.04
N ASP A 72 29.73 23.08 -19.28
CA ASP A 72 28.89 24.26 -19.47
C ASP A 72 28.37 24.30 -20.93
N TYR A 73 27.17 23.77 -21.17
CA TYR A 73 26.52 23.85 -22.48
C TYR A 73 26.32 25.32 -22.89
N GLY A 74 27.02 25.75 -23.95
CA GLY A 74 26.97 27.13 -24.47
C GLY A 74 28.14 28.02 -24.05
N GLY A 75 29.06 27.55 -23.21
CA GLY A 75 30.35 28.20 -22.97
C GLY A 75 31.40 27.84 -24.04
N ASP A 76 32.40 28.70 -24.23
CA ASP A 76 33.53 28.41 -25.12
C ASP A 76 34.31 27.19 -24.59
N VAL A 77 34.34 26.09 -25.36
CA VAL A 77 35.14 24.91 -25.06
C VAL A 77 36.61 25.29 -25.19
N LYS A 78 37.35 25.24 -24.07
CA LYS A 78 38.76 25.66 -24.03
C LYS A 78 39.71 24.60 -24.58
N GLY A 79 39.26 23.35 -24.66
CA GLY A 79 40.07 22.24 -25.18
C GLY A 79 41.10 21.74 -24.16
N GLU A 80 40.90 22.05 -22.87
CA GLU A 80 41.88 21.70 -21.85
C GLU A 80 41.81 20.20 -21.49
N PRO A 81 42.94 19.55 -21.16
CA PRO A 81 42.95 18.17 -20.69
C PRO A 81 42.02 17.97 -19.49
N GLY A 82 41.19 16.93 -19.58
CA GLY A 82 40.21 16.57 -18.55
C GLY A 82 38.89 17.34 -18.62
N GLU A 83 38.66 18.17 -19.66
CA GLU A 83 37.34 18.73 -19.96
C GLU A 83 36.41 17.67 -20.59
N LEU A 84 35.16 17.61 -20.10
CA LEU A 84 34.17 16.64 -20.56
C LEU A 84 33.84 16.87 -22.04
N LEU A 85 33.44 18.09 -22.44
CA LEU A 85 33.05 18.38 -23.82
C LEU A 85 34.22 18.29 -24.83
N SER A 86 35.47 18.38 -24.38
CA SER A 86 36.66 18.17 -25.23
C SER A 86 37.01 16.69 -25.43
N THR A 87 36.37 15.79 -24.68
CA THR A 87 36.59 14.35 -24.77
C THR A 87 35.78 13.77 -25.94
N PRO A 88 36.29 12.74 -26.67
CA PRO A 88 35.54 12.10 -27.75
C PRO A 88 34.13 11.65 -27.31
N PRO A 89 33.09 11.77 -28.16
CA PRO A 89 31.69 11.51 -27.77
C PRO A 89 31.46 10.14 -27.12
N LEU A 90 32.05 9.07 -27.68
CA LEU A 90 31.93 7.72 -27.13
C LEU A 90 32.55 7.60 -25.73
N LYS A 91 33.63 8.33 -25.46
CA LYS A 91 34.26 8.37 -24.12
C LYS A 91 33.43 9.20 -23.13
N ARG A 92 32.69 10.22 -23.59
CA ARG A 92 31.75 10.99 -22.75
C ARG A 92 30.54 10.16 -22.30
N MET A 93 30.13 9.17 -23.09
CA MET A 93 29.01 8.28 -22.71
C MET A 93 29.33 7.45 -21.46
N ILE A 94 30.61 7.17 -21.16
CA ILE A 94 31.02 6.34 -20.02
C ILE A 94 30.63 6.98 -18.67
N PRO A 95 31.00 8.25 -18.36
CA PRO A 95 30.52 8.91 -17.16
C PRO A 95 28.99 8.97 -17.09
N VAL A 96 28.30 9.22 -18.20
CA VAL A 96 26.83 9.27 -18.22
C VAL A 96 26.19 7.92 -17.92
N LEU A 97 26.72 6.83 -18.48
CA LEU A 97 26.28 5.46 -18.17
C LEU A 97 26.66 5.02 -16.74
N GLY A 98 27.66 5.65 -16.14
CA GLY A 98 28.14 5.33 -14.80
C GLY A 98 27.05 5.42 -13.74
N GLY A 99 26.20 6.46 -13.80
CA GLY A 99 25.13 6.63 -12.82
C GLY A 99 24.11 5.48 -12.83
N PRO A 100 23.46 5.17 -13.96
CA PRO A 100 22.52 4.05 -14.05
C PRO A 100 23.17 2.71 -13.70
N LEU A 101 24.42 2.48 -14.14
CA LEU A 101 25.15 1.25 -13.84
C LEU A 101 25.39 1.05 -12.34
N PHE A 102 25.66 2.11 -11.59
CA PHE A 102 25.86 2.00 -10.14
C PHE A 102 24.56 1.74 -9.39
N ASN A 103 23.43 2.24 -9.88
CA ASN A 103 22.12 1.86 -9.36
C ASN A 103 21.81 0.37 -9.63
N LEU A 104 22.19 -0.16 -10.79
CA LEU A 104 22.12 -1.60 -11.06
C LEU A 104 22.93 -2.40 -10.03
N PHE A 105 24.16 -1.97 -9.74
CA PHE A 105 25.02 -2.63 -8.74
C PHE A 105 24.44 -2.54 -7.33
N LEU A 106 23.84 -1.41 -6.95
CA LEU A 106 23.16 -1.28 -5.66
C LEU A 106 21.98 -2.25 -5.55
N GLY A 107 21.09 -2.26 -6.54
CA GLY A 107 19.94 -3.15 -6.58
C GLY A 107 20.35 -4.63 -6.56
N PHE A 108 21.31 -5.02 -7.41
CA PHE A 108 21.85 -6.37 -7.43
C PHE A 108 22.49 -6.75 -6.10
N GLY A 109 23.31 -5.88 -5.51
CA GLY A 109 24.00 -6.12 -4.25
C GLY A 109 23.04 -6.33 -3.08
N ILE A 110 21.98 -5.51 -3.01
CA ILE A 110 20.94 -5.66 -1.98
C ILE A 110 20.20 -6.99 -2.15
N LEU A 111 19.76 -7.33 -3.37
CA LEU A 111 19.07 -8.60 -3.64
C LEU A 111 19.97 -9.81 -3.35
N LEU A 112 21.25 -9.74 -3.69
CA LEU A 112 22.23 -10.78 -3.37
C LEU A 112 22.35 -10.98 -1.85
N ILE A 113 22.48 -9.90 -1.08
CA ILE A 113 22.57 -9.96 0.38
C ILE A 113 21.28 -10.55 0.97
N LEU A 114 20.12 -10.10 0.52
CA LEU A 114 18.83 -10.62 0.98
C LEU A 114 18.69 -12.12 0.67
N ASN A 115 18.97 -12.53 -0.57
CA ASN A 115 18.93 -13.93 -0.99
C ASN A 115 19.93 -14.81 -0.23
N PHE A 116 21.11 -14.26 0.13
CA PHE A 116 22.12 -14.98 0.90
C PHE A 116 21.77 -15.08 2.39
N LEU A 117 21.09 -14.08 2.96
CA LEU A 117 20.61 -14.09 4.33
C LEU A 117 19.32 -14.91 4.53
N GLY A 118 18.82 -15.56 3.48
CA GLY A 118 17.65 -16.43 3.54
C GLY A 118 16.31 -15.70 3.40
N HIS A 119 16.29 -14.47 2.85
CA HIS A 119 15.05 -13.80 2.52
C HIS A 119 14.31 -14.57 1.42
N ASN A 120 13.08 -14.97 1.72
CA ASN A 120 12.29 -15.83 0.87
C ASN A 120 10.95 -15.16 0.55
N PRO A 121 10.66 -14.88 -0.74
CA PRO A 121 9.41 -14.25 -1.14
C PRO A 121 8.21 -15.16 -0.86
N PRO A 122 6.98 -14.64 -0.91
CA PRO A 122 5.78 -15.44 -0.75
C PRO A 122 5.74 -16.63 -1.73
N GLY A 123 5.46 -17.83 -1.22
CA GLY A 123 5.34 -19.01 -2.07
C GLY A 123 4.11 -18.98 -2.99
N ASN A 124 4.05 -19.93 -3.93
CA ASN A 124 2.96 -20.07 -4.91
C ASN A 124 1.68 -20.75 -4.37
N ARG A 125 1.53 -20.83 -3.05
CA ARG A 125 0.35 -21.38 -2.40
C ARG A 125 -0.69 -20.29 -2.21
N VAL A 126 -1.95 -20.61 -2.50
CA VAL A 126 -3.04 -19.62 -2.51
C VAL A 126 -3.97 -19.74 -1.32
N PHE A 127 -4.50 -18.60 -0.90
CA PHE A 127 -5.60 -18.46 0.03
C PHE A 127 -6.78 -17.81 -0.67
N ILE A 128 -7.98 -18.31 -0.40
CA ILE A 128 -9.25 -17.71 -0.83
C ILE A 128 -9.99 -17.30 0.44
N ASP A 129 -10.27 -16.01 0.60
CA ASP A 129 -11.01 -15.52 1.76
C ASP A 129 -12.41 -16.15 1.78
N PRO A 130 -12.81 -16.83 2.88
CA PRO A 130 -14.17 -17.32 3.07
C PRO A 130 -15.27 -16.28 2.79
N ALA A 131 -15.02 -15.00 3.07
CA ALA A 131 -15.96 -13.91 2.81
C ALA A 131 -16.14 -13.63 1.30
N ASP A 132 -15.11 -13.90 0.49
CA ASP A 132 -15.09 -13.57 -0.95
C ASP A 132 -15.28 -14.79 -1.85
N GLN A 133 -15.53 -15.98 -1.28
CA GLN A 133 -15.67 -17.23 -2.04
C GLN A 133 -16.70 -17.13 -3.16
N GLU A 134 -17.85 -16.50 -2.89
CA GLU A 134 -18.92 -16.35 -3.89
C GLU A 134 -18.54 -15.42 -5.05
N PHE A 135 -17.55 -14.54 -4.85
CA PHE A 135 -17.09 -13.56 -5.84
C PHE A 135 -15.75 -13.96 -6.50
N SER A 136 -15.00 -14.88 -5.89
CA SER A 136 -13.69 -15.35 -6.35
C SER A 136 -13.83 -16.26 -7.59
N ALA A 137 -13.22 -15.84 -8.70
CA ALA A 137 -13.18 -16.66 -9.91
C ALA A 137 -12.45 -17.98 -9.69
N ALA A 138 -11.38 -17.98 -8.88
CA ALA A 138 -10.66 -19.17 -8.49
C ALA A 138 -11.58 -20.17 -7.76
N TYR A 139 -12.34 -19.69 -6.77
CA TYR A 139 -13.26 -20.54 -6.02
C TYR A 139 -14.35 -21.16 -6.92
N GLN A 140 -14.93 -20.35 -7.80
CA GLN A 140 -15.95 -20.77 -8.77
C GLN A 140 -15.41 -21.83 -9.75
N SER A 141 -14.14 -21.73 -10.15
CA SER A 141 -13.47 -22.71 -11.00
C SER A 141 -12.96 -23.96 -10.26
N GLY A 142 -13.17 -24.06 -8.95
CA GLY A 142 -12.84 -25.25 -8.16
C GLY A 142 -11.50 -25.22 -7.43
N LEU A 143 -10.76 -24.10 -7.48
CA LEU A 143 -9.61 -23.87 -6.59
C LEU A 143 -10.08 -23.71 -5.14
N ARG A 144 -9.22 -24.10 -4.21
CA ARG A 144 -9.49 -24.05 -2.77
C ARG A 144 -8.27 -23.48 -2.04
N THR A 145 -8.51 -22.93 -0.86
CA THR A 145 -7.45 -22.48 0.04
C THR A 145 -6.47 -23.62 0.31
N GLY A 146 -5.19 -23.33 0.14
CA GLY A 146 -4.10 -24.28 0.33
C GLY A 146 -3.60 -24.96 -0.95
N ASP A 147 -4.30 -24.81 -2.08
CA ASP A 147 -3.80 -25.25 -3.39
C ASP A 147 -2.51 -24.50 -3.75
N ARG A 148 -1.61 -25.15 -4.50
CA ARG A 148 -0.39 -24.52 -5.05
C ARG A 148 -0.51 -24.40 -6.55
N ILE A 149 -0.24 -23.20 -7.07
CA ILE A 149 -0.27 -22.94 -8.51
C ILE A 149 1.16 -23.10 -9.05
N LEU A 150 1.37 -24.01 -10.00
CA LEU A 150 2.68 -24.33 -10.55
C LEU A 150 2.92 -23.65 -11.92
N SER A 151 1.85 -23.43 -12.69
CA SER A 151 1.92 -22.65 -13.93
C SER A 151 0.56 -22.09 -14.35
N ILE A 152 0.58 -21.00 -15.10
CA ILE A 152 -0.59 -20.35 -15.72
C ILE A 152 -0.29 -20.18 -17.22
N ASP A 153 -1.11 -20.78 -18.09
CA ASP A 153 -0.93 -20.80 -19.55
C ASP A 153 0.50 -21.23 -20.00
N GLY A 154 1.09 -22.17 -19.26
CA GLY A 154 2.44 -22.68 -19.51
C GLY A 154 3.57 -21.83 -18.93
N ASN A 155 3.28 -20.64 -18.40
CA ASN A 155 4.26 -19.83 -17.67
C ASN A 155 4.37 -20.35 -16.22
N LYS A 156 5.58 -20.70 -15.79
CA LYS A 156 5.83 -21.20 -14.43
C LYS A 156 5.53 -20.15 -13.36
N THR A 157 5.10 -20.60 -12.19
CA THR A 157 4.85 -19.77 -11.01
C THR A 157 5.56 -20.35 -9.79
N GLU A 158 6.70 -19.76 -9.43
CA GLU A 158 7.52 -20.18 -8.27
C GLU A 158 7.11 -19.39 -7.01
N LYS A 159 6.83 -18.10 -7.18
CA LYS A 159 6.40 -17.17 -6.13
C LYS A 159 5.00 -16.64 -6.40
N PHE A 160 4.36 -16.06 -5.37
CA PHE A 160 3.00 -15.53 -5.51
C PHE A 160 2.92 -14.38 -6.52
N GLU A 161 3.97 -13.56 -6.63
CA GLU A 161 4.03 -12.46 -7.60
C GLU A 161 3.87 -12.96 -9.04
N ASP A 162 4.41 -14.14 -9.36
CA ASP A 162 4.29 -14.73 -10.70
C ASP A 162 2.82 -15.02 -11.03
N ILE A 163 2.01 -15.44 -10.04
CA ILE A 163 0.58 -15.66 -10.20
C ILE A 163 -0.11 -14.34 -10.55
N VAL A 164 0.18 -13.28 -9.78
CA VAL A 164 -0.41 -11.95 -10.00
C VAL A 164 0.00 -11.39 -11.36
N THR A 165 1.28 -11.52 -11.74
CA THR A 165 1.79 -11.07 -13.03
C THR A 165 1.16 -11.85 -14.19
N ASN A 166 1.17 -13.17 -14.15
CA ASN A 166 0.62 -13.99 -15.24
C ASN A 166 -0.90 -13.79 -15.41
N VAL A 167 -1.65 -13.65 -14.31
CA VAL A 167 -3.08 -13.32 -14.37
C VAL A 167 -3.31 -11.90 -14.87
N GLY A 168 -2.56 -10.92 -14.34
CA GLY A 168 -2.73 -9.50 -14.71
C GLY A 168 -2.35 -9.20 -16.16
N LEU A 169 -1.41 -9.95 -16.73
CA LEU A 169 -1.05 -9.89 -18.16
C LEU A 169 -2.07 -10.57 -19.07
N SER A 170 -3.01 -11.34 -18.52
CA SER A 170 -4.07 -11.93 -19.32
C SER A 170 -5.06 -10.88 -19.81
N SER A 171 -5.58 -11.01 -21.03
CA SER A 171 -6.61 -10.11 -21.55
C SER A 171 -8.01 -10.39 -20.97
N GLY A 172 -8.09 -11.03 -19.78
CA GLY A 172 -9.35 -11.50 -19.18
C GLY A 172 -9.90 -12.79 -19.79
N ASN A 173 -9.14 -13.46 -20.66
CA ASN A 173 -9.51 -14.76 -21.24
C ASN A 173 -9.39 -15.89 -20.21
N SER A 174 -10.02 -17.03 -20.49
CA SER A 174 -9.90 -18.23 -19.65
C SER A 174 -8.44 -18.71 -19.62
N LEU A 175 -7.91 -18.89 -18.41
CA LEU A 175 -6.54 -19.30 -18.13
C LEU A 175 -6.50 -20.77 -17.74
N LYS A 176 -5.57 -21.52 -18.33
CA LYS A 176 -5.26 -22.89 -17.93
C LYS A 176 -4.27 -22.86 -16.79
N ILE A 177 -4.74 -23.21 -15.59
CA ILE A 177 -3.95 -23.27 -14.37
C ILE A 177 -3.60 -24.73 -14.08
N LEU A 178 -2.30 -25.02 -13.99
CA LEU A 178 -1.79 -26.30 -13.50
C LEU A 178 -1.25 -26.10 -12.08
N GLY A 179 -1.57 -27.02 -11.20
CA GLY A 179 -1.10 -26.95 -9.82
C GLY A 179 -1.23 -28.27 -9.08
N GLU A 180 -1.18 -28.17 -7.76
CA GLU A 180 -1.31 -29.32 -6.87
C GLU A 180 -2.25 -29.03 -5.70
N ARG A 181 -3.00 -30.06 -5.30
CA ARG A 181 -3.80 -30.10 -4.07
C ARG A 181 -3.32 -31.28 -3.24
N GLU A 182 -2.77 -31.00 -2.05
CA GLU A 182 -2.23 -32.04 -1.15
C GLU A 182 -1.23 -32.98 -1.87
N GLY A 183 -0.40 -32.41 -2.76
CA GLY A 183 0.60 -33.13 -3.55
C GLY A 183 0.07 -33.90 -4.77
N LYS A 184 -1.25 -33.85 -5.05
CA LYS A 184 -1.84 -34.43 -6.27
C LYS A 184 -1.92 -33.39 -7.38
N PRO A 185 -1.55 -33.74 -8.63
CA PRO A 185 -1.65 -32.82 -9.75
C PRO A 185 -3.11 -32.49 -10.06
N MET A 186 -3.37 -31.22 -10.33
CA MET A 186 -4.69 -30.66 -10.62
C MET A 186 -4.60 -29.70 -11.81
N GLU A 187 -5.71 -29.59 -12.55
CA GLU A 187 -5.87 -28.66 -13.66
C GLU A 187 -7.20 -27.91 -13.49
N TRP A 188 -7.16 -26.59 -13.65
CA TRP A 188 -8.33 -25.72 -13.57
C TRP A 188 -8.36 -24.76 -14.76
N ASN A 189 -9.55 -24.49 -15.29
CA ASN A 189 -9.78 -23.41 -16.24
C ASN A 189 -10.45 -22.25 -15.51
N VAL A 190 -9.73 -21.14 -15.36
CA VAL A 190 -10.18 -20.00 -14.55
C VAL A 190 -10.33 -18.79 -15.45
N THR A 191 -11.53 -18.22 -15.50
CA THR A 191 -11.78 -16.97 -16.21
C THR A 191 -11.63 -15.80 -15.24
N PRO A 192 -10.58 -14.97 -15.36
CA PRO A 192 -10.36 -13.85 -14.45
C PRO A 192 -11.52 -12.86 -14.49
N ARG A 193 -11.82 -12.27 -13.34
CA ARG A 193 -12.75 -11.14 -13.24
C ARG A 193 -11.96 -9.85 -13.31
N ILE A 194 -12.52 -8.86 -13.98
CA ILE A 194 -11.96 -7.51 -14.00
C ILE A 194 -12.56 -6.77 -12.82
N ILE A 195 -11.76 -6.54 -11.77
CA ILE A 195 -12.20 -5.70 -10.66
C ILE A 195 -11.96 -4.24 -11.04
N TYR A 196 -13.06 -3.51 -11.18
CA TYR A 196 -13.04 -2.06 -11.37
C TYR A 196 -12.92 -1.39 -10.01
N ASN A 197 -11.82 -0.70 -9.76
CA ASN A 197 -11.69 0.18 -8.61
C ASN A 197 -12.27 1.55 -8.99
N PRO A 198 -13.28 2.10 -8.28
CA PRO A 198 -13.89 3.39 -8.63
C PRO A 198 -12.90 4.57 -8.59
N LYS A 199 -11.76 4.44 -7.90
CA LYS A 199 -10.66 5.43 -7.92
C LYS A 199 -9.67 5.22 -9.08
N ARG A 200 -9.75 4.10 -9.82
CA ARG A 200 -8.92 3.77 -10.99
C ARG A 200 -9.74 3.76 -12.30
N SER A 201 -9.13 4.21 -13.38
CA SER A 201 -9.73 4.25 -14.73
C SER A 201 -9.72 2.88 -15.43
N SER A 202 -8.88 1.95 -14.99
CA SER A 202 -8.72 0.61 -15.59
C SER A 202 -8.84 -0.49 -14.52
N GLY A 203 -9.57 -1.55 -14.85
CA GLY A 203 -9.68 -2.73 -14.00
C GLY A 203 -8.55 -3.72 -14.25
N ILE A 204 -8.09 -4.41 -13.21
CA ILE A 204 -7.02 -5.40 -13.31
C ILE A 204 -7.67 -6.80 -13.30
N PRO A 205 -7.35 -7.68 -14.26
CA PRO A 205 -7.77 -9.07 -14.21
C PRO A 205 -7.26 -9.74 -12.93
N THR A 206 -8.15 -10.42 -12.22
CA THR A 206 -7.81 -11.17 -11.01
C THR A 206 -8.64 -12.43 -10.90
N ILE A 207 -8.05 -13.44 -10.28
CA ILE A 207 -8.75 -14.68 -9.96
C ILE A 207 -9.28 -14.71 -8.52
N GLY A 208 -9.09 -13.63 -7.74
CA GLY A 208 -9.60 -13.53 -6.37
C GLY A 208 -8.90 -14.49 -5.40
N VAL A 209 -7.56 -14.47 -5.43
CA VAL A 209 -6.69 -15.23 -4.52
C VAL A 209 -5.69 -14.30 -3.84
N GLU A 210 -5.28 -14.68 -2.65
CA GLU A 210 -4.23 -14.05 -1.86
C GLU A 210 -3.09 -15.04 -1.59
N PRO A 211 -1.90 -14.58 -1.15
CA PRO A 211 -0.86 -15.50 -0.74
C PRO A 211 -1.32 -16.29 0.49
N PHE A 212 -0.92 -17.55 0.56
CA PHE A 212 -1.11 -18.35 1.76
C PHE A 212 -0.15 -17.86 2.85
N GLY A 213 -0.57 -17.88 4.12
CA GLY A 213 0.24 -17.35 5.21
C GLY A 213 -0.55 -17.10 6.50
N GLU A 214 0.18 -16.69 7.52
CA GLU A 214 -0.37 -16.33 8.82
C GLU A 214 -1.10 -14.97 8.73
N ARG A 215 -2.30 -14.94 9.28
CA ARG A 215 -3.18 -13.77 9.31
C ARG A 215 -3.46 -13.40 10.76
N ARG A 216 -3.29 -12.12 11.10
CA ARG A 216 -3.53 -11.59 12.44
C ARG A 216 -4.32 -10.29 12.39
N VAL A 217 -5.21 -10.11 13.37
CA VAL A 217 -5.98 -8.87 13.50
C VAL A 217 -5.12 -7.81 14.17
N VAL A 218 -5.10 -6.61 13.62
CA VAL A 218 -4.40 -5.44 14.14
C VAL A 218 -5.41 -4.41 14.61
N ALA A 219 -5.18 -3.84 15.79
CA ALA A 219 -5.92 -2.68 16.24
C ALA A 219 -5.38 -1.42 15.55
N THR A 220 -6.26 -0.71 14.81
CA THR A 220 -5.91 0.55 14.16
C THR A 220 -6.79 1.70 14.63
N PHE A 221 -6.15 2.86 14.74
CA PHE A 221 -6.75 4.12 15.18
C PHE A 221 -6.28 5.25 14.28
N SER A 222 -7.19 6.18 13.97
CA SER A 222 -6.82 7.33 13.14
C SER A 222 -5.91 8.31 13.91
N TYR A 223 -5.09 9.08 13.20
CA TYR A 223 -4.24 10.09 13.85
C TYR A 223 -5.04 11.10 14.69
N PRO A 224 -6.19 11.63 14.22
CA PRO A 224 -7.05 12.47 15.06
C PRO A 224 -7.49 11.77 16.35
N GLU A 225 -7.91 10.51 16.30
CA GLU A 225 -8.31 9.74 17.49
C GLU A 225 -7.15 9.59 18.49
N GLN A 226 -5.96 9.22 17.99
CA GLN A 226 -4.77 9.06 18.82
C GLN A 226 -4.38 10.38 19.51
N PHE A 227 -4.38 11.48 18.75
CA PHE A 227 -4.04 12.81 19.28
C PHE A 227 -5.08 13.30 20.29
N GLN A 228 -6.36 13.17 19.98
CA GLN A 228 -7.45 13.57 20.87
C GLN A 228 -7.40 12.78 22.18
N HIS A 229 -7.18 11.46 22.12
CA HIS A 229 -7.02 10.62 23.31
C HIS A 229 -5.77 11.00 24.12
N TRP A 230 -4.64 11.25 23.47
CA TRP A 230 -3.42 11.71 24.15
C TRP A 230 -3.63 13.06 24.84
N LEU A 231 -4.35 13.98 24.21
CA LEU A 231 -4.64 15.30 24.76
C LEU A 231 -5.61 15.21 25.94
N SER A 232 -6.71 14.47 25.80
CA SER A 232 -7.72 14.31 26.85
C SER A 232 -7.18 13.55 28.06
N SER A 233 -6.42 12.47 27.86
CA SER A 233 -5.79 11.72 28.97
C SER A 233 -4.78 12.56 29.78
N ARG A 234 -4.22 13.63 29.19
CA ARG A 234 -3.34 14.57 29.89
C ARG A 234 -4.06 15.74 30.55
N LEU A 235 -5.09 16.29 29.89
CA LEU A 235 -5.76 17.51 30.31
C LEU A 235 -7.00 17.27 31.18
N ASP A 236 -7.72 16.16 30.98
CA ASP A 236 -9.02 15.90 31.61
C ASP A 236 -9.02 14.55 32.35
N LYS A 237 -8.19 14.45 33.39
CA LYS A 237 -8.08 13.23 34.21
C LYS A 237 -9.36 12.92 35.01
N SER A 238 -10.23 13.92 35.24
CA SER A 238 -11.48 13.79 35.99
C SER A 238 -12.74 13.72 35.12
N HIS A 239 -12.61 13.72 33.78
CA HIS A 239 -13.74 13.80 32.83
C HIS A 239 -14.62 15.05 33.02
N GLU A 240 -14.09 16.11 33.61
CA GLU A 240 -14.81 17.37 33.86
C GLU A 240 -15.13 18.11 32.58
N ALA A 241 -14.23 18.09 31.59
CA ALA A 241 -14.49 18.74 30.30
C ALA A 241 -15.58 17.99 29.54
N GLU A 242 -15.53 16.65 29.50
CA GLU A 242 -16.58 15.83 28.90
C GLU A 242 -17.94 16.09 29.55
N ASN A 243 -18.02 16.06 30.88
CA ASN A 243 -19.25 16.35 31.62
C ASN A 243 -19.78 17.77 31.35
N TYR A 244 -18.90 18.77 31.27
CA TYR A 244 -19.26 20.15 30.94
C TYR A 244 -19.83 20.27 29.52
N TYR A 245 -19.23 19.59 28.54
CA TYR A 245 -19.73 19.58 27.16
C TYR A 245 -21.09 18.89 27.05
N GLN A 246 -21.25 17.72 27.69
CA GLN A 246 -22.52 17.00 27.74
C GLN A 246 -23.64 17.83 28.40
N GLU A 247 -23.35 18.52 29.50
CA GLU A 247 -24.30 19.46 30.12
C GLU A 247 -24.66 20.64 29.19
N ARG A 248 -23.69 21.15 28.43
CA ARG A 248 -23.92 22.26 27.50
C ARG A 248 -24.75 21.83 26.30
N LEU A 249 -24.49 20.65 25.76
CA LEU A 249 -25.31 20.04 24.70
C LEU A 249 -26.73 19.85 25.19
N LYS A 250 -26.92 19.24 26.37
CA LYS A 250 -28.24 19.07 26.97
C LYS A 250 -28.99 20.39 27.13
N LYS A 251 -28.32 21.45 27.60
CA LYS A 251 -28.89 22.81 27.69
C LYS A 251 -29.21 23.43 26.33
N ALA A 252 -28.37 23.20 25.30
CA ALA A 252 -28.61 23.72 23.95
C ALA A 252 -29.77 22.99 23.24
N VAL A 253 -29.91 21.68 23.48
CA VAL A 253 -31.05 20.85 23.04
C VAL A 253 -32.34 21.33 23.72
N GLU A 254 -32.30 21.56 25.04
CA GLU A 254 -33.44 22.09 25.81
C GLU A 254 -33.82 23.53 25.38
N GLY A 255 -32.84 24.35 24.97
CA GLY A 255 -33.03 25.73 24.52
C GLY A 255 -33.51 25.91 23.08
N ARG A 256 -33.51 24.85 22.25
CA ARG A 256 -33.80 24.88 20.79
C ARG A 256 -32.92 25.84 19.96
N ASP A 257 -31.75 26.24 20.46
CA ASP A 257 -30.84 27.18 19.77
C ASP A 257 -30.09 26.56 18.57
N ILE A 258 -30.19 25.24 18.40
CA ILE A 258 -29.51 24.49 17.34
C ILE A 258 -30.56 23.72 16.53
N PRO A 259 -30.54 23.76 15.19
CA PRO A 259 -31.42 22.95 14.36
C PRO A 259 -31.32 21.46 14.74
N ALA A 260 -32.46 20.77 14.81
CA ALA A 260 -32.52 19.36 15.22
C ALA A 260 -31.64 18.43 14.36
N GLU A 261 -31.48 18.76 13.07
CA GLU A 261 -30.60 18.03 12.14
C GLU A 261 -29.12 18.12 12.54
N VAL A 262 -28.65 19.31 12.94
CA VAL A 262 -27.26 19.53 13.37
C VAL A 262 -26.98 18.88 14.72
N LEU A 263 -27.98 18.86 15.62
CA LEU A 263 -27.89 18.14 16.89
C LEU A 263 -27.77 16.64 16.68
N LEU A 264 -28.61 16.06 15.82
CA LEU A 264 -28.56 14.65 15.45
C LEU A 264 -27.21 14.27 14.84
N GLU A 265 -26.66 15.12 13.96
CA GLU A 265 -25.36 14.89 13.33
C GLU A 265 -24.21 14.94 14.34
N LYS A 266 -24.23 15.91 15.28
CA LYS A 266 -23.24 15.99 16.36
C LYS A 266 -23.34 14.85 17.37
N GLU A 267 -24.54 14.49 17.81
CA GLU A 267 -24.76 13.36 18.71
C GLU A 267 -24.32 12.05 18.06
N LYS A 268 -24.56 11.90 16.76
CA LYS A 268 -24.06 10.78 15.95
C LYS A 268 -22.53 10.75 15.96
N GLU A 269 -21.88 11.87 15.66
CA GLU A 269 -20.41 11.97 15.62
C GLU A 269 -19.79 11.68 17.01
N GLU A 270 -20.34 12.24 18.09
CA GLU A 270 -19.87 11.97 19.45
C GLU A 270 -20.07 10.51 19.86
N LYS A 271 -21.23 9.91 19.58
CA LYS A 271 -21.50 8.50 19.89
C LYS A 271 -20.59 7.58 19.09
N GLU A 272 -20.33 7.89 17.81
CA GLU A 272 -19.32 7.18 17.03
C GLU A 272 -17.92 7.35 17.62
N ASN A 273 -17.51 8.54 18.02
CA ASN A 273 -16.18 8.82 18.58
C ASN A 273 -15.97 8.16 19.96
N LEU A 274 -16.98 8.15 20.82
CA LEU A 274 -16.98 7.45 22.11
C LEU A 274 -16.89 5.93 21.93
N LEU A 275 -17.57 5.38 20.91
CA LEU A 275 -17.42 3.98 20.52
C LEU A 275 -16.04 3.73 19.89
N ARG A 276 -15.54 4.65 19.05
CA ARG A 276 -14.29 4.58 18.27
C ARG A 276 -13.16 5.34 18.96
N SER A 277 -12.76 4.88 20.12
CA SER A 277 -11.55 5.35 20.83
C SER A 277 -11.45 4.70 22.20
N ARG A 278 -12.53 4.08 22.70
CA ARG A 278 -12.52 3.38 23.99
C ARG A 278 -11.42 2.32 24.09
N ALA A 279 -11.08 1.68 22.98
CA ALA A 279 -9.98 0.74 22.95
C ALA A 279 -8.60 1.40 23.13
N LEU A 280 -8.42 2.70 22.83
CA LEU A 280 -7.15 3.43 23.03
C LEU A 280 -6.71 3.46 24.51
N SER A 281 -7.64 3.33 25.45
CA SER A 281 -7.30 3.23 26.87
C SER A 281 -6.59 1.92 27.23
N TYR A 282 -6.59 0.92 26.33
CA TYR A 282 -6.05 -0.42 26.57
C TYR A 282 -5.08 -0.88 25.48
N LEU A 283 -5.34 -0.49 24.23
CA LEU A 283 -4.64 -0.89 23.02
C LEU A 283 -3.97 0.33 22.38
N ASN A 284 -2.84 0.09 21.73
CA ASN A 284 -2.16 1.07 20.91
C ASN A 284 -2.42 0.83 19.43
N ASP A 285 -2.23 1.88 18.63
CA ASP A 285 -2.21 1.75 17.17
C ASP A 285 -1.09 0.80 16.73
N GLY A 286 -1.46 -0.20 15.95
CA GLY A 286 -0.56 -1.25 15.48
C GLY A 286 -0.41 -2.46 16.41
N ASP A 287 -1.13 -2.52 17.54
CA ASP A 287 -1.15 -3.71 18.39
C ASP A 287 -1.70 -4.92 17.61
N VAL A 288 -0.91 -6.00 17.53
CA VAL A 288 -1.32 -7.23 16.83
C VAL A 288 -1.97 -8.17 17.85
N ILE A 289 -3.24 -8.50 17.65
CA ILE A 289 -4.00 -9.37 18.55
C ILE A 289 -3.55 -10.82 18.37
N GLN A 290 -2.96 -11.37 19.43
CA GLN A 290 -2.44 -12.73 19.46
C GLN A 290 -3.51 -13.71 19.94
N THR A 291 -4.12 -13.42 21.10
CA THR A 291 -5.20 -14.24 21.66
C THR A 291 -6.24 -13.40 22.38
N VAL A 292 -7.47 -13.91 22.44
CA VAL A 292 -8.55 -13.39 23.27
C VAL A 292 -9.03 -14.53 24.17
N ASN A 293 -8.86 -14.37 25.49
CA ASN A 293 -9.10 -15.41 26.50
C ASN A 293 -8.42 -16.76 26.14
N GLY A 294 -7.18 -16.70 25.63
CA GLY A 294 -6.41 -17.88 25.23
C GLY A 294 -6.79 -18.51 23.88
N LYS A 295 -7.84 -18.02 23.21
CA LYS A 295 -8.18 -18.43 21.84
C LYS A 295 -7.39 -17.60 20.83
N THR A 296 -6.67 -18.26 19.92
CA THR A 296 -5.99 -17.60 18.79
C THR A 296 -7.01 -17.03 17.82
N ILE A 297 -6.73 -15.84 17.28
CA ILE A 297 -7.59 -15.13 16.34
C ILE A 297 -6.84 -14.95 15.02
N SER A 298 -7.43 -15.40 13.91
CA SER A 298 -6.85 -15.26 12.58
C SER A 298 -7.68 -14.42 11.62
N THR A 299 -8.94 -14.13 11.94
CA THR A 299 -9.80 -13.24 11.14
C THR A 299 -10.61 -12.27 11.98
N VAL A 300 -11.04 -11.16 11.37
CA VAL A 300 -11.97 -10.20 12.01
C VAL A 300 -13.30 -10.88 12.37
N GLY A 301 -13.78 -11.80 11.52
CA GLY A 301 -15.00 -12.56 11.79
C GLY A 301 -14.91 -13.44 13.03
N GLU A 302 -13.79 -14.14 13.22
CA GLU A 302 -13.51 -14.92 14.43
C GLU A 302 -13.43 -14.06 15.67
N LEU A 303 -12.73 -12.90 15.57
CA LEU A 303 -12.65 -11.95 16.67
C LEU A 303 -14.05 -11.51 17.11
N GLN A 304 -14.88 -11.06 16.16
CA GLN A 304 -16.25 -10.60 16.43
C GLN A 304 -17.11 -11.70 17.03
N LYS A 305 -16.98 -12.94 16.54
CA LYS A 305 -17.70 -14.10 17.09
C LYS A 305 -17.32 -14.35 18.55
N ILE A 306 -16.03 -14.37 18.86
CA ILE A 306 -15.55 -14.60 20.24
C ILE A 306 -15.99 -13.47 21.14
N LEU A 307 -15.83 -12.20 20.73
CA LEU A 307 -16.26 -11.06 21.53
C LEU A 307 -17.79 -11.07 21.77
N GLY A 308 -18.58 -11.57 20.80
CA GLY A 308 -20.02 -11.78 20.96
C GLY A 308 -20.40 -12.81 22.04
N GLU A 309 -19.52 -13.75 22.39
CA GLU A 309 -19.72 -14.67 23.52
C GLU A 309 -19.53 -13.98 24.89
N TYR A 310 -18.79 -12.87 24.91
CA TYR A 310 -18.38 -12.15 26.12
C TYR A 310 -18.99 -10.74 26.23
N GLN A 311 -20.18 -10.53 25.65
CA GLN A 311 -20.88 -9.23 25.76
C GLN A 311 -21.01 -8.76 27.22
N ASN A 312 -20.69 -7.49 27.45
CA ASN A 312 -20.75 -6.84 28.77
C ASN A 312 -19.86 -7.50 29.83
N ARG A 313 -18.83 -8.26 29.40
CA ARG A 313 -17.80 -8.86 30.26
C ARG A 313 -16.42 -8.34 29.86
N LYS A 314 -15.45 -8.47 30.76
CA LYS A 314 -14.04 -8.24 30.41
C LYS A 314 -13.47 -9.45 29.68
N VAL A 315 -12.61 -9.19 28.71
CA VAL A 315 -11.80 -10.20 28.03
C VAL A 315 -10.34 -9.87 28.22
N ASN A 316 -9.52 -10.89 28.44
CA ASN A 316 -8.07 -10.75 28.41
C ASN A 316 -7.60 -10.86 26.96
N ILE A 317 -6.96 -9.81 26.46
CA ILE A 317 -6.38 -9.76 25.13
C ILE A 317 -4.86 -9.75 25.28
N VAL A 318 -4.21 -10.73 24.66
CA VAL A 318 -2.76 -10.70 24.52
C VAL A 318 -2.44 -10.07 23.18
N VAL A 319 -1.64 -9.01 23.20
CA VAL A 319 -1.20 -8.29 22.01
C VAL A 319 0.31 -8.28 21.90
N ASP A 320 0.79 -8.32 20.67
CA ASP A 320 2.18 -8.04 20.33
C ASP A 320 2.29 -6.53 20.00
N ARG A 321 2.89 -5.78 20.93
CA ARG A 321 2.89 -4.32 20.96
C ARG A 321 4.22 -3.76 20.50
N LYS A 322 4.21 -2.80 19.57
CA LYS A 322 5.43 -2.09 19.13
C LYS A 322 5.98 -1.24 20.27
N THR A 323 7.28 -1.38 20.55
CA THR A 323 7.97 -0.63 21.62
C THR A 323 8.77 0.57 21.11
N TYR A 324 8.94 0.71 19.78
CA TYR A 324 9.60 1.83 19.09
C TYR A 324 10.93 2.33 19.71
N PRO A 325 11.89 1.46 20.08
CA PRO A 325 13.18 1.94 20.55
C PRO A 325 13.94 2.63 19.41
N LEU A 326 14.77 3.60 19.75
CA LEU A 326 15.57 4.39 18.80
C LEU A 326 16.46 3.54 17.89
N VAL A 327 16.85 2.33 18.33
CA VAL A 327 17.83 1.47 17.65
C VAL A 327 17.16 0.34 16.85
N ASN A 328 15.98 -0.12 17.24
CA ASN A 328 15.27 -1.22 16.60
C ASN A 328 13.78 -0.88 16.41
N PRO A 329 13.40 -0.20 15.32
CA PRO A 329 12.01 0.24 15.11
C PRO A 329 11.01 -0.91 14.96
N TRP A 330 11.49 -2.16 14.84
CA TRP A 330 10.67 -3.36 14.70
C TRP A 330 10.51 -4.16 16.00
N SER A 331 11.09 -3.73 17.12
CA SER A 331 10.94 -4.50 18.35
C SER A 331 9.53 -4.41 18.91
N THR A 332 9.09 -5.54 19.45
CA THR A 332 7.79 -5.67 20.06
C THR A 332 7.88 -6.36 21.42
N GLU A 333 6.83 -6.24 22.19
CA GLU A 333 6.67 -6.94 23.46
C GLU A 333 5.26 -7.51 23.58
N MET A 334 5.14 -8.66 24.24
CA MET A 334 3.85 -9.30 24.49
C MET A 334 3.21 -8.67 25.72
N VAL A 335 2.06 -8.03 25.54
CA VAL A 335 1.31 -7.35 26.60
C VAL A 335 -0.05 -8.00 26.76
N SER A 336 -0.42 -8.28 28.01
CA SER A 336 -1.76 -8.75 28.36
C SER A 336 -2.59 -7.57 28.86
N VAL A 337 -3.75 -7.33 28.26
CA VAL A 337 -4.64 -6.24 28.63
C VAL A 337 -6.06 -6.76 28.85
N GLU A 338 -6.70 -6.34 29.95
CA GLU A 338 -8.11 -6.62 30.17
C GLU A 338 -8.97 -5.51 29.56
N VAL A 339 -9.81 -5.87 28.60
CA VAL A 339 -10.68 -4.91 27.90
C VAL A 339 -12.15 -5.26 28.14
N PRO A 340 -12.98 -4.31 28.61
CA PRO A 340 -14.42 -4.55 28.70
C PRO A 340 -15.03 -4.65 27.31
N VAL A 341 -15.88 -5.63 27.02
CA VAL A 341 -16.56 -5.77 25.72
C VAL A 341 -17.94 -5.13 25.82
N LEU A 342 -18.29 -4.22 24.90
CA LEU A 342 -19.67 -3.75 24.78
C LEU A 342 -20.49 -4.78 24.01
N GLY A 343 -21.63 -5.16 24.58
CA GLY A 343 -22.60 -5.99 23.87
C GLY A 343 -23.26 -5.24 22.74
N ALA A 344 -23.34 -5.87 21.56
CA ALA A 344 -24.11 -5.36 20.44
C ALA A 344 -24.71 -6.53 19.64
N ASN A 345 -25.76 -6.27 18.88
CA ASN A 345 -26.44 -7.29 18.10
C ASN A 345 -26.56 -6.85 16.65
N ILE A 346 -26.34 -7.78 15.73
CA ILE A 346 -26.64 -7.61 14.31
C ILE A 346 -27.85 -8.48 14.00
N LEU A 347 -28.90 -7.86 13.47
CA LEU A 347 -30.02 -8.53 12.85
C LEU A 347 -29.79 -8.54 11.34
N GLU A 348 -29.69 -9.73 10.76
CA GLU A 348 -29.43 -9.94 9.34
C GLU A 348 -30.63 -10.65 8.71
N PHE A 349 -31.16 -10.10 7.63
CA PHE A 349 -32.18 -10.72 6.82
C PHE A 349 -31.53 -11.41 5.63
N LYS A 350 -31.61 -12.74 5.60
CA LYS A 350 -31.03 -13.60 4.54
C LYS A 350 -32.11 -14.15 3.62
N ASN A 351 -31.68 -14.75 2.51
CA ASN A 351 -32.56 -15.46 1.58
C ASN A 351 -33.71 -14.56 1.09
N ILE A 352 -33.38 -13.31 0.78
CA ILE A 352 -34.34 -12.27 0.47
C ILE A 352 -34.99 -12.56 -0.88
N ARG A 353 -36.31 -12.59 -0.91
CA ARG A 353 -37.10 -12.81 -2.12
C ARG A 353 -38.06 -11.64 -2.33
N ASP A 354 -38.01 -11.07 -3.52
CA ASP A 354 -39.04 -10.15 -3.98
C ASP A 354 -40.27 -10.95 -4.40
N ARG A 355 -41.47 -10.57 -3.93
CA ARG A 355 -42.71 -11.27 -4.28
C ARG A 355 -43.09 -11.14 -5.76
N LYS A 356 -42.65 -10.06 -6.42
CA LYS A 356 -42.92 -9.76 -7.82
C LYS A 356 -41.84 -10.31 -8.75
N TYR A 357 -40.59 -10.41 -8.27
CA TYR A 357 -39.44 -10.89 -9.04
C TYR A 357 -38.58 -11.88 -8.22
N PRO A 358 -39.08 -13.10 -7.97
CA PRO A 358 -38.42 -14.08 -7.10
C PRO A 358 -37.06 -14.58 -7.63
N GLU A 359 -36.74 -14.33 -8.89
CA GLU A 359 -35.46 -14.61 -9.54
C GLU A 359 -34.35 -13.59 -9.23
N LEU A 360 -34.67 -12.43 -8.64
CA LEU A 360 -33.67 -11.44 -8.24
C LEU A 360 -32.92 -11.90 -6.99
N ASN A 361 -31.60 -12.06 -7.11
CA ASN A 361 -30.74 -12.33 -5.97
C ASN A 361 -30.44 -11.00 -5.24
N LEU A 362 -31.18 -10.74 -4.16
CA LEU A 362 -31.06 -9.50 -3.38
C LEU A 362 -30.00 -9.67 -2.28
N GLU A 363 -29.19 -8.63 -2.07
CA GLU A 363 -28.21 -8.59 -0.97
C GLU A 363 -28.90 -8.69 0.40
N SER A 364 -28.22 -9.29 1.38
CA SER A 364 -28.73 -9.35 2.76
C SER A 364 -28.84 -7.95 3.36
N TYR A 365 -29.97 -7.62 4.00
CA TYR A 365 -30.11 -6.38 4.77
C TYR A 365 -29.72 -6.60 6.23
N GLN A 366 -28.90 -5.71 6.77
CA GLN A 366 -28.40 -5.80 8.14
C GLN A 366 -28.74 -4.56 8.95
N PHE A 367 -29.20 -4.77 10.18
CA PHE A 367 -29.42 -3.75 11.20
C PHE A 367 -28.51 -4.03 12.39
N ALA A 368 -27.71 -3.04 12.79
CA ALA A 368 -26.76 -3.20 13.88
C ALA A 368 -27.14 -2.29 15.06
N SER A 369 -27.16 -2.82 16.28
CA SER A 369 -27.56 -2.07 17.48
C SER A 369 -26.71 -0.83 17.77
N TYR A 370 -25.48 -0.80 17.26
CA TYR A 370 -24.53 0.29 17.46
C TYR A 370 -24.52 1.31 16.30
N ASP A 371 -25.33 1.07 15.27
CA ASP A 371 -25.47 1.99 14.14
C ASP A 371 -26.11 3.31 14.64
N PRO A 372 -25.43 4.46 14.48
CA PRO A 372 -25.97 5.75 14.91
C PRO A 372 -27.30 6.12 14.22
N GLU A 373 -27.54 5.61 13.00
CA GLU A 373 -28.73 5.90 12.20
C GLU A 373 -29.86 4.90 12.42
N LEU A 374 -29.67 3.93 13.32
CA LEU A 374 -30.61 2.83 13.52
C LEU A 374 -32.04 3.32 13.79
N GLY A 375 -32.21 4.38 14.58
CA GLY A 375 -33.53 4.96 14.86
C GLY A 375 -34.26 5.40 13.59
N GLN A 376 -33.57 6.06 12.66
CA GLN A 376 -34.17 6.46 11.38
C GLN A 376 -34.45 5.24 10.49
N LYS A 377 -33.54 4.26 10.47
CA LYS A 377 -33.72 3.02 9.71
C LYS A 377 -34.93 2.22 10.20
N LEU A 378 -35.22 2.24 11.49
CA LEU A 378 -36.38 1.59 12.09
C LEU A 378 -37.71 2.28 11.77
N LEU A 379 -37.74 3.62 11.61
CA LEU A 379 -38.96 4.35 11.26
C LEU A 379 -39.59 3.89 9.94
N ASN A 380 -38.74 3.47 8.99
CA ASN A 380 -39.17 3.01 7.67
C ASN A 380 -39.32 1.49 7.59
N LEU A 381 -39.13 0.77 8.70
CA LEU A 381 -39.15 -0.69 8.75
C LEU A 381 -40.43 -1.19 9.43
N ALA A 382 -41.16 -2.08 8.76
CA ALA A 382 -42.14 -2.94 9.41
C ALA A 382 -41.83 -4.41 9.15
N VAL A 383 -42.01 -5.26 10.16
CA VAL A 383 -41.87 -6.72 10.05
C VAL A 383 -43.21 -7.36 10.34
N ASP A 384 -43.73 -8.15 9.40
CA ASP A 384 -45.08 -8.72 9.42
C ASP A 384 -46.18 -7.67 9.68
N GLY A 385 -45.99 -6.45 9.16
CA GLY A 385 -46.92 -5.33 9.33
C GLY A 385 -46.85 -4.63 10.69
N GLN A 386 -45.92 -5.01 11.57
CA GLN A 386 -45.67 -4.35 12.85
C GLN A 386 -44.46 -3.41 12.74
N THR A 387 -44.58 -2.20 13.30
CA THR A 387 -43.46 -1.25 13.43
C THR A 387 -42.82 -1.37 14.81
N PHE A 388 -41.54 -1.01 14.91
CA PHE A 388 -40.78 -1.15 16.14
C PHE A 388 -40.12 0.19 16.51
N PRO A 389 -40.45 0.77 17.68
CA PRO A 389 -39.87 2.04 18.13
C PRO A 389 -38.43 1.89 18.62
N SER A 390 -38.00 0.67 18.95
CA SER A 390 -36.64 0.38 19.42
C SER A 390 -36.09 -0.90 18.77
N PHE A 391 -34.75 -1.00 18.70
CA PHE A 391 -34.10 -2.19 18.16
C PHE A 391 -34.28 -3.41 19.08
N GLU A 392 -34.38 -3.17 20.39
CA GLU A 392 -34.62 -4.19 21.40
C GLU A 392 -35.97 -4.86 21.19
N GLU A 393 -37.02 -4.09 20.88
CA GLU A 393 -38.35 -4.62 20.57
C GLU A 393 -38.36 -5.41 19.27
N LEU A 394 -37.71 -4.91 18.22
CA LEU A 394 -37.55 -5.62 16.96
C LEU A 394 -36.83 -6.96 17.17
N LEU A 395 -35.72 -6.95 17.91
CA LEU A 395 -34.96 -8.17 18.23
C LEU A 395 -35.79 -9.16 19.04
N ALA A 396 -36.54 -8.69 20.04
CA ALA A 396 -37.42 -9.54 20.83
C ALA A 396 -38.46 -10.22 19.94
N TYR A 397 -39.10 -9.46 19.05
CA TYR A 397 -40.07 -9.99 18.09
C TYR A 397 -39.46 -11.02 17.15
N VAL A 398 -38.36 -10.68 16.49
CA VAL A 398 -37.69 -11.57 15.53
C VAL A 398 -37.24 -12.89 16.18
N LYS A 399 -36.75 -12.84 17.42
CA LYS A 399 -36.36 -14.06 18.15
C LYS A 399 -37.53 -15.03 18.34
N THR A 400 -38.77 -14.53 18.45
CA THR A 400 -39.96 -15.41 18.53
C THR A 400 -40.23 -16.18 17.23
N LYS A 401 -39.74 -15.68 16.08
CA LYS A 401 -39.95 -16.29 14.77
C LYS A 401 -39.00 -17.47 14.51
N ASN A 402 -37.92 -17.60 15.28
CA ASN A 402 -36.99 -18.73 15.26
C ASN A 402 -36.46 -19.10 13.84
N GLY A 403 -36.13 -18.10 13.03
CA GLY A 403 -35.65 -18.31 11.65
C GLY A 403 -36.75 -18.60 10.62
N ASN A 404 -38.03 -18.55 10.99
CA ASN A 404 -39.10 -18.58 10.01
C ASN A 404 -39.08 -17.32 9.13
N ILE A 405 -39.48 -17.47 7.88
CA ILE A 405 -39.60 -16.38 6.91
C ILE A 405 -40.57 -15.32 7.46
N VAL A 406 -40.13 -14.06 7.43
CA VAL A 406 -40.93 -12.88 7.79
C VAL A 406 -41.11 -11.98 6.58
N THR A 407 -42.20 -11.22 6.57
CA THR A 407 -42.41 -10.17 5.57
C THR A 407 -41.78 -8.88 6.06
N ILE A 408 -40.91 -8.28 5.26
CA ILE A 408 -40.26 -7.00 5.54
C ILE A 408 -40.87 -5.93 4.65
N ASP A 409 -41.30 -4.83 5.25
CA ASP A 409 -41.71 -3.62 4.56
C ASP A 409 -40.67 -2.52 4.81
N MET A 410 -40.06 -2.02 3.74
CA MET A 410 -39.11 -0.90 3.75
C MET A 410 -39.60 0.19 2.79
N GLY A 411 -40.65 0.90 3.20
CA GLY A 411 -41.31 1.93 2.39
C GLY A 411 -42.08 1.35 1.21
N ASN A 412 -41.47 1.30 0.03
CA ASN A 412 -42.10 0.77 -1.19
C ASN A 412 -41.73 -0.69 -1.48
N LEU A 413 -40.76 -1.24 -0.74
CA LEU A 413 -40.22 -2.59 -0.92
C LEU A 413 -40.87 -3.55 0.07
N LYS A 414 -41.55 -4.57 -0.45
CA LYS A 414 -42.11 -5.68 0.33
C LYS A 414 -41.38 -6.97 -0.02
N LEU A 415 -40.61 -7.47 0.93
CA LEU A 415 -39.69 -8.60 0.75
C LEU A 415 -40.03 -9.73 1.71
N GLU A 416 -39.68 -10.95 1.35
CA GLU A 416 -39.68 -12.09 2.27
C GLU A 416 -38.24 -12.46 2.60
N ALA A 417 -37.93 -12.61 3.88
CA ALA A 417 -36.57 -12.96 4.29
C ALA A 417 -36.56 -13.79 5.58
N GLU A 418 -35.46 -14.52 5.75
CA GLU A 418 -35.16 -15.26 6.96
C GLU A 418 -34.34 -14.36 7.92
N PRO A 419 -34.87 -14.04 9.12
CA PRO A 419 -34.15 -13.21 10.05
C PRO A 419 -33.18 -14.03 10.90
N LYS A 420 -31.95 -13.54 11.00
CA LYS A 420 -30.87 -14.14 11.79
C LYS A 420 -30.26 -13.12 12.72
N VAL A 421 -30.29 -13.41 14.02
CA VAL A 421 -29.67 -12.56 15.03
C VAL A 421 -28.27 -13.09 15.35
N ARG A 422 -27.28 -12.21 15.28
CA ARG A 422 -25.89 -12.49 15.63
C ARG A 422 -25.43 -11.56 16.76
N PRO A 423 -25.13 -12.10 17.96
CA PRO A 423 -24.47 -11.32 19.00
C PRO A 423 -23.03 -11.03 18.57
N ILE A 424 -22.58 -9.79 18.76
CA ILE A 424 -21.22 -9.33 18.51
C ILE A 424 -20.68 -8.58 19.73
N GLY A 425 -19.37 -8.34 19.77
CA GLY A 425 -18.75 -7.56 20.84
C GLY A 425 -17.90 -6.43 20.28
N LEU A 426 -18.09 -5.22 20.80
CA LEU A 426 -17.37 -4.03 20.37
C LEU A 426 -16.26 -3.72 21.37
N LEU A 427 -15.04 -3.60 20.87
CA LEU A 427 -13.88 -3.13 21.64
C LEU A 427 -13.68 -1.63 21.46
N GLY A 428 -13.84 -1.13 20.23
CA GLY A 428 -13.76 0.29 19.90
C GLY A 428 -12.50 0.69 19.12
N PHE A 429 -12.10 -0.14 18.15
CA PHE A 429 -11.00 0.13 17.21
C PHE A 429 -11.39 -0.36 15.81
N ARG A 430 -10.67 0.09 14.76
CA ARG A 430 -10.83 -0.43 13.40
C ARG A 430 -9.95 -1.66 13.22
N PRO A 431 -10.52 -2.86 12.99
CA PRO A 431 -9.69 -4.04 12.76
C PRO A 431 -9.05 -3.92 11.37
N ASN A 432 -7.74 -4.09 11.33
CA ASN A 432 -6.99 -4.31 10.10
C ASN A 432 -6.37 -5.71 10.12
N MET A 433 -5.89 -6.19 8.97
CA MET A 433 -5.24 -7.49 8.86
C MET A 433 -3.74 -7.31 8.64
N LYS A 434 -2.92 -7.84 9.56
CA LYS A 434 -1.50 -8.09 9.30
C LYS A 434 -1.39 -9.47 8.68
N PHE A 435 -0.72 -9.50 7.54
CA PHE A 435 -0.52 -10.71 6.76
C PHE A 435 0.98 -11.01 6.67
N ASN A 436 1.36 -12.21 7.12
CA ASN A 436 2.71 -12.74 6.99
C ASN A 436 2.65 -13.94 6.04
N PRO A 437 3.09 -13.79 4.77
CA PRO A 437 3.05 -14.87 3.79
C PRO A 437 3.89 -16.08 4.22
N GLU A 438 3.44 -17.27 3.84
CA GLU A 438 4.27 -18.48 3.88
C GLU A 438 5.45 -18.26 2.92
N PRO A 439 6.69 -18.21 3.43
CA PRO A 439 7.85 -18.00 2.58
C PRO A 439 8.06 -19.21 1.68
N MET A 440 8.52 -18.95 0.46
CA MET A 440 9.02 -19.99 -0.42
C MET A 440 10.19 -20.71 0.26
N GLN A 441 10.10 -22.04 0.42
CA GLN A 441 11.19 -22.81 1.01
C GLN A 441 12.35 -22.92 0.02
N ARG A 442 13.41 -22.16 0.25
CA ARG A 442 14.71 -22.31 -0.42
C ARG A 442 15.83 -21.99 0.57
N ASP A 443 16.88 -22.80 0.54
CA ASP A 443 18.14 -22.54 1.20
C ASP A 443 19.19 -22.38 0.10
N LEU A 444 19.67 -21.16 -0.10
CA LEU A 444 20.57 -20.83 -1.20
C LEU A 444 22.00 -20.70 -0.69
N GLY A 445 22.95 -21.36 -1.36
CA GLY A 445 24.38 -21.07 -1.21
C GLY A 445 24.74 -19.74 -1.89
N PHE A 446 25.90 -19.14 -1.58
CA PHE A 446 26.32 -17.85 -2.15
C PHE A 446 26.25 -17.78 -3.69
N LEU A 447 26.73 -18.82 -4.39
CA LEU A 447 26.69 -18.88 -5.85
C LEU A 447 25.26 -18.96 -6.39
N GLU A 448 24.38 -19.68 -5.70
CA GLU A 448 22.96 -19.77 -6.05
C GLU A 448 22.28 -18.43 -5.77
N SER A 449 22.55 -17.77 -4.64
CA SER A 449 22.07 -16.42 -4.33
C SER A 449 22.51 -15.40 -5.38
N PHE A 450 23.73 -15.52 -5.92
CA PHE A 450 24.22 -14.67 -7.02
C PHE A 450 23.43 -14.90 -8.31
N ALA A 451 23.21 -16.16 -8.70
CA ALA A 451 22.43 -16.50 -9.88
C ALA A 451 20.96 -16.05 -9.74
N VAL A 452 20.37 -16.25 -8.56
CA VAL A 452 19.00 -15.83 -8.24
C VAL A 452 18.88 -14.32 -8.24
N ALA A 453 19.81 -13.58 -7.63
CA ALA A 453 19.80 -12.11 -7.69
C ALA A 453 19.91 -11.60 -9.13
N GLY A 454 20.68 -12.28 -10.00
CA GLY A 454 20.74 -11.97 -11.42
C GLY A 454 19.40 -12.20 -12.14
N LYS A 455 18.72 -13.30 -11.85
CA LYS A 455 17.37 -13.60 -12.33
C LYS A 455 16.36 -12.56 -11.84
N ASP A 456 16.38 -12.21 -10.55
CA ASP A 456 15.50 -11.21 -9.96
C ASP A 456 15.70 -9.84 -10.61
N VAL A 457 16.94 -9.42 -10.86
CA VAL A 457 17.24 -8.17 -11.59
C VAL A 457 16.68 -8.21 -13.01
N TYR A 458 16.90 -9.32 -13.74
CA TYR A 458 16.37 -9.49 -15.09
C TYR A 458 14.83 -9.39 -15.12
N GLU A 459 14.15 -10.10 -14.23
CA GLU A 459 12.68 -10.07 -14.12
C GLU A 459 12.16 -8.67 -13.77
N ASN A 460 12.83 -7.97 -12.84
CA ASN A 460 12.47 -6.60 -12.48
C ASN A 460 12.62 -5.65 -13.68
N VAL A 461 13.71 -5.78 -14.46
CA VAL A 461 13.92 -4.99 -15.66
C VAL A 461 12.87 -5.30 -16.72
N GLU A 462 12.63 -6.59 -17.01
CA GLU A 462 11.67 -7.03 -18.01
C GLU A 462 10.25 -6.55 -17.69
N THR A 463 9.79 -6.75 -16.44
CA THR A 463 8.46 -6.34 -15.98
C THR A 463 8.32 -4.81 -15.99
N THR A 464 9.37 -4.07 -15.62
CA THR A 464 9.35 -2.60 -15.66
C THR A 464 9.24 -2.10 -17.11
N LEU A 465 10.01 -2.68 -18.04
CA LEU A 465 9.94 -2.32 -19.47
C LEU A 465 8.58 -2.67 -20.09
N LYS A 466 8.01 -3.84 -19.76
CA LYS A 466 6.64 -4.21 -20.17
C LYS A 466 5.62 -3.22 -19.62
N GLY A 467 5.71 -2.85 -18.33
CA GLY A 467 4.83 -1.88 -17.69
C GLY A 467 4.90 -0.50 -18.37
N ILE A 468 6.11 -0.02 -18.67
CA ILE A 468 6.32 1.21 -19.44
C ILE A 468 5.70 1.10 -20.85
N GLY A 469 5.92 -0.02 -21.55
CA GLY A 469 5.33 -0.27 -22.86
C GLY A 469 3.79 -0.25 -22.83
N MET A 470 3.20 -0.86 -21.79
CA MET A 470 1.75 -0.85 -21.58
C MET A 470 1.21 0.54 -21.29
N LEU A 471 1.96 1.39 -20.58
CA LEU A 471 1.60 2.80 -20.36
C LEU A 471 1.56 3.58 -21.67
N PHE A 472 2.57 3.41 -22.54
CA PHE A 472 2.59 4.07 -23.85
C PHE A 472 1.53 3.52 -24.82
N SER A 473 1.15 2.26 -24.70
CA SER A 473 0.08 1.65 -25.49
C SER A 473 -1.34 2.04 -25.04
N GLY A 474 -1.49 2.69 -23.89
CA GLY A 474 -2.78 3.07 -23.32
C GLY A 474 -3.55 1.93 -22.63
N ILE A 475 -2.97 0.73 -22.54
CA ILE A 475 -3.52 -0.41 -21.77
C ILE A 475 -3.53 -0.07 -20.28
N LEU A 476 -2.46 0.57 -19.79
CA LEU A 476 -2.35 1.04 -18.41
C LEU A 476 -2.57 2.56 -18.36
N SER A 477 -3.41 2.99 -17.42
CA SER A 477 -3.61 4.42 -17.12
C SER A 477 -2.42 4.98 -16.34
N VAL A 478 -1.90 6.14 -16.79
CA VAL A 478 -0.84 6.90 -16.11
C VAL A 478 -1.28 7.30 -14.70
N LYS A 479 -2.55 7.72 -14.55
CA LYS A 479 -3.14 8.07 -13.25
C LYS A 479 -3.12 6.90 -12.29
N ASP A 480 -3.25 5.67 -12.79
CA ASP A 480 -3.40 4.47 -11.97
C ASP A 480 -2.06 3.81 -11.62
N SER A 481 -1.09 3.91 -12.53
CA SER A 481 0.10 3.08 -12.53
C SER A 481 1.38 3.81 -12.14
N LEU A 482 1.41 5.14 -12.18
CA LEU A 482 2.54 5.91 -11.66
C LEU A 482 2.26 6.40 -10.24
N SER A 483 3.27 6.27 -9.40
CA SER A 483 3.33 6.87 -8.07
C SER A 483 4.33 8.01 -8.06
N GLY A 484 3.94 9.13 -7.46
CA GLY A 484 4.78 10.30 -7.29
C GLY A 484 5.52 10.25 -5.96
N PRO A 485 6.13 11.37 -5.53
CA PRO A 485 6.89 11.44 -4.29
C PRO A 485 6.08 11.03 -3.05
N VAL A 486 4.80 11.41 -3.00
CA VAL A 486 3.92 11.10 -1.88
C VAL A 486 3.61 9.60 -1.83
N GLY A 487 3.30 9.00 -2.98
CA GLY A 487 3.11 7.56 -3.11
C GLY A 487 4.37 6.79 -2.71
N ILE A 488 5.56 7.20 -3.18
CA ILE A 488 6.84 6.58 -2.83
C ILE A 488 7.09 6.65 -1.31
N VAL A 489 6.82 7.79 -0.66
CA VAL A 489 6.95 7.92 0.80
C VAL A 489 5.99 6.99 1.53
N SER A 490 4.75 6.87 1.05
CA SER A 490 3.76 5.95 1.61
C SER A 490 4.21 4.49 1.50
N TYR A 491 4.63 4.06 0.30
CA TYR A 491 5.12 2.69 0.08
C TYR A 491 6.41 2.37 0.85
N ALA A 492 7.34 3.31 0.93
CA ALA A 492 8.53 3.17 1.77
C ALA A 492 8.16 2.98 3.25
N GLY A 493 7.18 3.76 3.72
CA GLY A 493 6.63 3.63 5.06
C GLY A 493 6.01 2.27 5.34
N ILE A 494 5.12 1.81 4.44
CA ILE A 494 4.48 0.49 4.54
C ILE A 494 5.54 -0.62 4.53
N SER A 495 6.52 -0.54 3.64
CA SER A 495 7.60 -1.55 3.53
C SER A 495 8.42 -1.60 4.83
N LEU A 496 8.74 -0.43 5.41
CA LEU A 496 9.40 -0.35 6.72
C LEU A 496 8.54 -0.92 7.85
N GLU A 497 7.23 -0.72 7.83
CA GLU A 497 6.36 -1.28 8.86
C GLU A 497 6.24 -2.80 8.78
N ILE A 498 6.34 -3.38 7.58
CA ILE A 498 6.36 -4.82 7.36
C ILE A 498 7.69 -5.41 7.89
N GLY A 499 8.83 -4.85 7.48
CA GLY A 499 10.13 -5.33 7.91
C GLY A 499 11.30 -4.71 7.14
N TRP A 500 12.49 -4.81 7.71
CA TRP A 500 13.70 -4.28 7.08
C TRP A 500 14.04 -4.97 5.75
N GLU A 501 13.75 -6.27 5.62
CA GLU A 501 13.97 -7.05 4.39
C GLU A 501 13.12 -6.52 3.24
N THR A 502 11.82 -6.35 3.47
CA THR A 502 10.87 -5.77 2.50
C THR A 502 11.24 -4.35 2.12
N TYR A 503 11.71 -3.55 3.09
CA TYR A 503 12.19 -2.21 2.81
C TYR A 503 13.46 -2.19 1.95
N LEU A 504 14.44 -3.06 2.23
CA LEU A 504 15.64 -3.18 1.39
C LEU A 504 15.30 -3.71 0.00
N GLU A 505 14.40 -4.68 -0.12
CA GLU A 505 13.90 -5.15 -1.40
C GLU A 505 13.25 -4.01 -2.19
N PHE A 506 12.45 -3.17 -1.51
CA PHE A 506 11.87 -1.97 -2.11
C PHE A 506 12.95 -0.96 -2.56
N VAL A 507 14.00 -0.73 -1.76
CA VAL A 507 15.14 0.12 -2.14
C VAL A 507 15.84 -0.45 -3.39
N ALA A 508 16.03 -1.78 -3.47
CA ALA A 508 16.62 -2.43 -4.62
C ALA A 508 15.77 -2.24 -5.89
N ARG A 509 14.45 -2.46 -5.79
CA ARG A 509 13.49 -2.26 -6.88
C ARG A 509 13.49 -0.80 -7.36
N ILE A 510 13.48 0.17 -6.44
CA ILE A 510 13.56 1.60 -6.78
C ILE A 510 14.90 1.93 -7.45
N SER A 511 16.01 1.37 -6.98
CA SER A 511 17.33 1.57 -7.60
C SER A 511 17.36 1.06 -9.05
N ILE A 512 16.84 -0.15 -9.30
CA ILE A 512 16.72 -0.72 -10.65
C ILE A 512 15.76 0.12 -11.52
N ALA A 513 14.64 0.57 -10.97
CA ALA A 513 13.72 1.45 -11.69
C ALA A 513 14.37 2.79 -12.07
N LEU A 514 15.17 3.39 -11.17
CA LEU A 514 15.94 4.60 -11.46
C LEU A 514 16.99 4.37 -12.54
N MET A 515 17.66 3.21 -12.57
CA MET A 515 18.53 2.83 -13.69
C MET A 515 17.76 2.89 -15.02
N ILE A 516 16.60 2.23 -15.10
CA ILE A 516 15.82 2.16 -16.34
C ILE A 516 15.36 3.55 -16.76
N MET A 517 14.76 4.31 -15.82
CA MET A 517 14.26 5.64 -16.09
C MET A 517 15.35 6.61 -16.53
N ASN A 518 16.54 6.52 -15.96
CA ASN A 518 17.67 7.37 -16.37
C ASN A 518 18.27 6.92 -17.71
N LEU A 519 18.13 5.67 -18.13
CA LEU A 519 18.56 5.22 -19.46
C LEU A 519 17.55 5.54 -20.58
N LEU A 520 16.31 5.90 -20.25
CA LEU A 520 15.33 6.31 -21.25
C LEU A 520 15.81 7.58 -21.99
N PRO A 521 15.48 7.73 -23.29
CA PRO A 521 15.87 8.89 -24.10
C PRO A 521 15.01 10.13 -23.78
N ILE A 522 14.91 10.46 -22.49
CA ILE A 522 14.15 11.58 -21.97
C ILE A 522 15.12 12.77 -21.81
N PRO A 523 14.80 13.97 -22.32
CA PRO A 523 15.65 15.12 -22.10
C PRO A 523 15.78 15.45 -20.60
N MET A 524 16.96 15.92 -20.16
CA MET A 524 17.39 16.08 -18.76
C MET A 524 17.80 14.80 -18.02
N ALA A 525 17.43 13.61 -18.49
CA ALA A 525 17.94 12.34 -17.96
C ALA A 525 19.23 11.93 -18.69
N ASP A 526 19.98 10.99 -18.10
CA ASP A 526 21.24 10.49 -18.65
C ASP A 526 21.09 9.96 -20.08
N GLY A 527 20.01 9.21 -20.36
CA GLY A 527 19.68 8.67 -21.67
C GLY A 527 19.49 9.76 -22.73
N GLY A 528 19.02 10.94 -22.34
CA GLY A 528 18.99 12.11 -23.22
C GLY A 528 20.40 12.54 -23.65
N HIS A 529 21.34 12.61 -22.71
CA HIS A 529 22.76 12.92 -23.02
C HIS A 529 23.40 11.82 -23.89
N ILE A 530 23.10 10.54 -23.61
CA ILE A 530 23.55 9.40 -24.43
C ILE A 530 23.11 9.56 -25.88
N VAL A 531 21.84 9.92 -26.12
CA VAL A 531 21.31 10.15 -27.48
C VAL A 531 22.03 11.32 -28.17
N LEU A 532 22.29 12.42 -27.45
CA LEU A 532 23.01 13.57 -28.01
C LEU A 532 24.46 13.21 -28.40
N TYR A 533 25.16 12.47 -27.55
CA TYR A 533 26.53 12.03 -27.83
C TYR A 533 26.59 10.96 -28.92
N ALA A 534 25.60 10.07 -29.00
CA ALA A 534 25.46 9.11 -30.08
C ALA A 534 25.23 9.82 -31.43
N TYR A 535 24.35 10.83 -31.45
CA TYR A 535 24.14 11.68 -32.63
C TYR A 535 25.44 12.35 -33.06
N GLU A 536 26.18 12.95 -32.12
CA GLU A 536 27.47 13.59 -32.40
C GLU A 536 28.51 12.58 -32.92
N ALA A 537 28.55 11.36 -32.37
CA ALA A 537 29.45 10.30 -32.83
C ALA A 537 29.16 9.86 -34.28
N ILE A 538 27.88 9.80 -34.66
CA ILE A 538 27.44 9.38 -36.01
C ILE A 538 27.65 10.51 -37.02
N THR A 539 27.30 11.75 -36.65
CA THR A 539 27.32 12.90 -37.57
C THR A 539 28.66 13.64 -37.60
N GLY A 540 29.54 13.37 -36.63
CA GLY A 540 30.81 14.05 -36.44
C GLY A 540 30.67 15.52 -36.01
N ARG A 541 29.45 15.99 -35.69
CA ARG A 541 29.18 17.39 -35.34
C ARG A 541 28.21 17.46 -34.15
N PRO A 542 28.51 18.26 -33.10
CA PRO A 542 27.58 18.45 -32.00
C PRO A 542 26.36 19.26 -32.46
N LEU A 543 25.21 19.04 -31.81
CA LEU A 543 24.04 19.89 -32.00
C LEU A 543 24.33 21.33 -31.54
N PRO A 544 23.76 22.35 -32.19
CA PRO A 544 23.91 23.72 -31.74
C PRO A 544 23.40 23.89 -30.30
N GLY A 545 24.13 24.64 -29.46
CA GLY A 545 23.78 24.83 -28.04
C GLY A 545 22.33 25.29 -27.82
N LYS A 546 21.83 26.22 -28.66
CA LYS A 546 20.44 26.69 -28.61
C LYS A 546 19.41 25.56 -28.79
N VAL A 547 19.73 24.56 -29.60
CA VAL A 547 18.86 23.39 -29.83
C VAL A 547 18.87 22.49 -28.60
N ILE A 548 20.06 22.22 -28.03
CA ILE A 548 20.21 21.43 -26.79
C ILE A 548 19.45 22.10 -25.63
N GLU A 549 19.64 23.41 -25.43
CA GLU A 549 18.92 24.19 -24.42
C GLU A 549 17.40 24.11 -24.61
N SER A 550 16.92 24.16 -25.86
CA SER A 550 15.49 24.05 -26.16
C SER A 550 14.95 22.66 -25.84
N ILE A 551 15.68 21.60 -26.23
CA ILE A 551 15.34 20.20 -25.94
C ILE A 551 15.26 19.98 -24.42
N PHE A 552 16.26 20.44 -23.67
CA PHE A 552 16.29 20.32 -22.21
C PHE A 552 15.23 21.16 -21.52
N ARG A 553 14.95 22.38 -22.00
CA ARG A 553 13.86 23.21 -21.46
C ARG A 553 12.49 22.56 -21.66
N ILE A 554 12.22 22.03 -22.85
CA ILE A 554 10.95 21.33 -23.16
C ILE A 554 10.83 20.08 -22.29
N GLY A 555 11.89 19.25 -22.21
CA GLY A 555 11.87 18.06 -21.38
C GLY A 555 11.72 18.37 -19.89
N PHE A 556 12.39 19.42 -19.39
CA PHE A 556 12.21 19.89 -18.02
C PHE A 556 10.75 20.29 -17.74
N LEU A 557 10.13 21.09 -18.60
CA LEU A 557 8.73 21.50 -18.45
C LEU A 557 7.79 20.30 -18.52
N PHE A 558 8.06 19.34 -19.40
CA PHE A 558 7.30 18.10 -19.50
C PHE A 558 7.40 17.25 -18.23
N LEU A 559 8.62 16.99 -17.74
CA LEU A 559 8.85 16.21 -16.52
C LEU A 559 8.28 16.90 -15.28
N LEU A 560 8.42 18.22 -15.18
CA LEU A 560 7.82 19.00 -14.10
C LEU A 560 6.28 18.89 -14.14
N GLY A 561 5.68 19.03 -15.33
CA GLY A 561 4.24 18.88 -15.52
C GLY A 561 3.75 17.46 -15.15
N LEU A 562 4.46 16.43 -15.61
CA LEU A 562 4.17 15.04 -15.26
C LEU A 562 4.32 14.79 -13.76
N GLY A 563 5.39 15.28 -13.14
CA GLY A 563 5.63 15.15 -11.70
C GLY A 563 4.53 15.83 -10.87
N LEU A 564 4.09 17.04 -11.25
CA LEU A 564 2.98 17.72 -10.62
C LEU A 564 1.66 16.96 -10.80
N TYR A 565 1.39 16.45 -12.01
CA TYR A 565 0.20 15.65 -12.30
C TYR A 565 0.13 14.38 -11.45
N VAL A 566 1.23 13.62 -11.37
CA VAL A 566 1.28 12.38 -10.57
C VAL A 566 1.21 12.71 -9.07
N THR A 567 1.88 13.76 -8.61
CA THR A 567 1.79 14.20 -7.20
C THR A 567 0.37 14.62 -6.82
N PHE A 568 -0.31 15.38 -7.69
CA PHE A 568 -1.71 15.74 -7.51
C PHE A 568 -2.59 14.49 -7.41
N ASN A 569 -2.38 13.50 -8.29
CA ASN A 569 -3.11 12.23 -8.23
C ASN A 569 -2.84 11.43 -6.95
N ASP A 570 -1.60 11.41 -6.45
CA ASP A 570 -1.28 10.77 -5.17
C ASP A 570 -2.04 11.42 -4.01
N VAL A 571 -2.05 12.74 -3.94
CA VAL A 571 -2.77 13.50 -2.91
C VAL A 571 -4.27 13.20 -2.99
N MET A 572 -4.85 13.25 -4.20
CA MET A 572 -6.27 12.94 -4.43
C MET A 572 -6.66 11.48 -4.19
N ARG A 573 -5.70 10.56 -4.05
CA ARG A 573 -5.99 9.17 -3.64
C ARG A 573 -6.09 9.03 -2.12
N ILE A 574 -5.31 9.84 -1.40
CA ILE A 574 -5.20 9.85 0.06
C ILE A 574 -6.42 10.53 0.68
N PHE A 575 -6.87 11.65 0.10
CA PHE A 575 -8.14 12.30 0.40
C PHE A 575 -9.29 11.65 -0.40
#